data_AF-A0A1H2S5Y3-F1
#
_entry.id   AF-A0A1H2S5Y3-F1
#
_cell.length_a   1.000
_cell.length_b   1.000
_cell.length_c   1.000
_cell.angle_alpha   90.00
_cell.angle_beta   90.00
_cell.angle_gamma   90.00
#
_symmetry.space_group_name_H-M   'P 1'
#
loop_
_entity.id
_entity.type
_entity.pdbx_description
1 polymer ?
#
loop_
_entity_poly.entity_id
_entity_poly.type
_entity_poly.pdbx_seq_one_letter_code
_entity_poly.pdbx_strand_id
1 'polypeptide(L)'
;MKDFNIMLVFDLVIALLGVYLAYAAITMKTKAQVPSAFIPEEEMSRCKDPKGFSAYMWKRTLFFSVICLLCGLASFLFDLKLLPVKKIIGSYLGMGFLILFLIAWMIFNAAMRSGKKDYFSPKPL
;
A
#
# COMPACT_ATOMS: atom_id res chain seq x y z
N MET A 1 -20.79 -1.56 -25.13
CA MET A 1 -20.30 -1.40 -23.74
C MET A 1 -18.79 -1.50 -23.81
N LYS A 2 -18.05 -0.50 -23.34
CA LYS A 2 -16.58 -0.57 -23.29
C LYS A 2 -16.22 -1.66 -22.29
N ASP A 3 -15.52 -2.70 -22.74
CA ASP A 3 -14.95 -3.70 -21.84
C ASP A 3 -14.04 -2.97 -20.86
N PHE A 4 -14.51 -2.76 -19.63
CA PHE A 4 -13.65 -2.28 -18.55
C PHE A 4 -12.61 -3.38 -18.32
N ASN A 5 -11.43 -3.19 -18.90
CA ASN A 5 -10.31 -4.08 -18.70
C ASN A 5 -10.06 -4.17 -17.20
N ILE A 6 -10.16 -5.38 -16.66
CA ILE A 6 -9.99 -5.63 -15.22
C ILE A 6 -8.64 -5.12 -14.72
N MET A 7 -7.61 -5.11 -15.59
CA MET A 7 -6.29 -4.53 -15.33
C MET A 7 -6.36 -3.03 -15.04
N LEU A 8 -7.11 -2.25 -15.83
CA LEU A 8 -7.24 -0.80 -15.66
C LEU A 8 -7.97 -0.46 -14.34
N VAL A 9 -8.99 -1.25 -13.97
CA VAL A 9 -9.66 -1.12 -12.67
C VAL A 9 -8.69 -1.44 -11.54
N PHE A 10 -7.88 -2.48 -11.69
CA PHE A 10 -6.88 -2.88 -10.69
C PHE A 10 -5.80 -1.81 -10.50
N ASP A 11 -5.29 -1.23 -11.57
CA ASP A 11 -4.30 -0.14 -11.51
C ASP A 11 -4.86 1.10 -10.80
N LEU A 12 -6.13 1.44 -11.07
CA LEU A 12 -6.81 2.52 -10.37
C LEU A 12 -6.96 2.22 -8.87
N VAL A 13 -7.31 0.99 -8.51
CA VAL A 13 -7.41 0.55 -7.10
C VAL A 13 -6.04 0.63 -6.42
N ILE A 14 -4.95 0.22 -7.08
CA ILE A 14 -3.58 0.35 -6.54
C ILE A 14 -3.22 1.82 -6.34
N ALA A 15 -3.53 2.69 -7.29
CA ALA A 15 -3.27 4.12 -7.17
C ALA A 15 -4.03 4.73 -5.99
N LEU A 16 -5.33 4.43 -5.86
CA LEU A 16 -6.15 4.88 -4.73
C LEU A 16 -5.65 4.34 -3.39
N LEU A 17 -5.22 3.07 -3.34
CA LEU A 17 -4.57 2.48 -2.19
C LEU A 17 -3.30 3.26 -1.82
N GLY A 18 -2.48 3.62 -2.80
CA GLY A 18 -1.30 4.46 -2.60
C GLY A 18 -1.62 5.81 -1.99
N VAL A 19 -2.66 6.51 -2.47
CA VAL A 19 -3.12 7.79 -1.89
C VAL A 19 -3.54 7.59 -0.43
N TYR A 20 -4.36 6.57 -0.18
CA TYR A 20 -4.83 6.26 1.16
C TYR A 20 -3.67 5.94 2.13
N LEU A 21 -2.70 5.15 1.69
CA LEU A 21 -1.50 4.82 2.46
C LEU A 21 -0.64 6.04 2.76
N ALA A 22 -0.53 6.98 1.81
CA ALA A 22 0.20 8.23 2.03
C ALA A 22 -0.48 9.08 3.11
N TYR A 23 -1.81 9.20 3.06
CA TYR A 23 -2.59 9.87 4.10
C TYR A 23 -2.44 9.19 5.47
N ALA A 24 -2.50 7.85 5.49
CA ALA A 24 -2.27 7.05 6.69
C ALA A 24 -0.88 7.29 7.28
N ALA A 25 0.16 7.31 6.44
CA ALA A 25 1.52 7.60 6.87
C ALA A 25 1.62 9.01 7.47
N ILE A 26 1.14 10.04 6.78
CA ILE A 26 1.17 11.43 7.30
C ILE A 26 0.45 11.52 8.65
N THR A 27 -0.67 10.81 8.80
CA THR A 27 -1.42 10.73 10.06
C THR A 27 -0.60 10.04 11.16
N MET A 28 0.09 8.93 10.86
CA MET A 28 0.99 8.25 11.80
C MET A 28 2.15 9.16 12.25
N LYS A 29 2.71 9.98 11.36
CA LYS A 29 3.78 10.94 11.71
C LYS A 29 3.29 12.08 12.57
N THR A 30 2.13 12.65 12.25
CA THR A 30 1.65 13.90 12.88
C THR A 30 0.88 13.63 14.16
N LYS A 31 0.01 12.63 14.18
CA LYS A 31 -0.87 12.31 15.30
C LYS A 31 -0.35 11.18 16.18
N ALA A 32 0.74 10.49 15.77
CA ALA A 32 1.22 9.26 16.41
C ALA A 32 0.10 8.20 16.58
N GLN A 33 -0.89 8.24 15.68
CA GLN A 33 -2.05 7.36 15.67
C GLN A 33 -2.06 6.56 14.38
N VAL A 34 -2.34 5.27 14.51
CA VAL A 34 -2.56 4.37 13.39
C VAL A 34 -4.03 4.48 12.98
N PRO A 35 -4.35 4.72 11.70
CA PRO A 35 -5.75 4.75 11.26
C PRO A 35 -6.47 3.43 11.58
N SER A 36 -7.73 3.52 12.03
CA SER A 36 -8.56 2.36 12.38
C SER A 36 -8.79 1.40 11.19
N ALA A 37 -8.74 1.92 9.97
CA ALA A 37 -8.79 1.11 8.75
C ALA A 37 -7.49 0.34 8.45
N PHE A 38 -6.41 0.58 9.20
CA PHE A 38 -5.19 -0.23 9.18
C PHE A 38 -5.20 -1.30 10.28
N ILE A 39 -5.61 -0.89 11.47
CA ILE A 39 -5.70 -1.73 12.66
C ILE A 39 -6.97 -1.34 13.40
N PRO A 40 -7.93 -2.27 13.61
CA PRO A 40 -9.14 -1.99 14.36
C PRO A 40 -8.80 -1.39 15.73
N GLU A 41 -9.63 -0.49 16.25
CA GLU A 41 -9.39 0.14 17.56
C GLU A 41 -9.23 -0.90 18.68
N GLU A 42 -9.96 -2.02 18.57
CA GLU A 42 -9.83 -3.20 19.43
C GLU A 42 -8.42 -3.80 19.42
N GLU A 43 -7.79 -3.92 18.26
CA GLU A 43 -6.39 -4.37 18.18
C GLU A 43 -5.45 -3.28 18.71
N MET A 44 -5.68 -2.01 18.39
CA MET A 44 -4.87 -0.89 18.90
C MET A 44 -4.92 -0.78 20.43
N SER A 45 -6.02 -1.15 21.08
CA SER A 45 -6.12 -1.21 22.54
C SER A 45 -5.11 -2.17 23.19
N ARG A 46 -4.63 -3.16 22.42
CA ARG A 46 -3.63 -4.14 22.83
C ARG A 46 -2.20 -3.72 22.48
N CYS A 47 -2.02 -2.56 21.84
CA CYS A 47 -0.73 -1.99 21.53
C CYS A 47 -0.11 -1.42 22.82
N LYS A 48 1.01 -2.00 23.24
CA LYS A 48 1.75 -1.60 24.44
C LYS A 48 2.47 -0.27 24.26
N ASP A 49 2.92 0.01 23.04
CA ASP A 49 3.56 1.28 22.67
C ASP A 49 3.06 1.77 21.30
N PRO A 50 1.93 2.50 21.27
CA PRO A 50 1.36 3.06 20.05
C PRO A 50 2.30 4.05 19.35
N LYS A 51 3.10 4.82 20.11
CA LYS A 51 4.00 5.83 19.55
C LYS A 51 5.18 5.16 18.84
N GLY A 52 5.80 4.16 19.46
CA GLY A 52 6.86 3.36 18.85
C GLY A 52 6.39 2.61 17.62
N PHE A 53 5.21 1.99 17.68
CA PHE A 53 4.61 1.31 16.54
C PHE A 53 4.31 2.29 15.38
N SER A 54 3.74 3.46 15.68
CA SER A 54 3.48 4.50 14.68
C SER A 54 4.76 4.99 14.02
N ALA A 55 5.83 5.24 14.79
CA ALA A 55 7.13 5.65 14.24
C ALA A 55 7.78 4.56 13.36
N TYR A 56 7.67 3.29 13.78
CA TYR A 56 8.15 2.13 13.03
C TYR A 56 7.39 1.95 11.70
N MET A 57 6.07 2.13 11.72
CA MET A 57 5.20 1.92 10.56
C MET A 57 5.17 3.11 9.61
N TRP A 58 5.28 4.35 10.09
CA TRP A 58 5.22 5.57 9.28
C TRP A 58 6.14 5.51 8.06
N LYS A 59 7.44 5.25 8.27
CA LYS A 59 8.44 5.28 7.18
C LYS A 59 8.18 4.17 6.15
N ARG A 60 7.79 2.98 6.62
CA ARG A 60 7.53 1.81 5.77
C ARG A 60 6.23 1.96 4.98
N THR A 61 5.19 2.52 5.61
CA THR A 61 3.91 2.83 4.97
C THR A 61 4.07 3.92 3.92
N LEU A 62 4.85 4.97 4.22
CA LEU A 62 5.15 6.00 3.23
C LEU A 62 5.91 5.43 2.02
N PHE A 63 6.94 4.63 2.26
CA PHE A 63 7.70 3.98 1.18
C PHE A 63 6.80 3.11 0.29
N PHE A 64 5.95 2.28 0.91
CA PHE A 64 5.00 1.45 0.18
C PHE A 64 3.96 2.27 -0.59
N SER A 65 3.47 3.37 -0.01
CA SER A 65 2.51 4.28 -0.66
C SER A 65 3.07 4.89 -1.95
N VAL A 66 4.34 5.30 -1.94
CA VAL A 66 5.02 5.87 -3.11
C VAL A 66 5.16 4.82 -4.21
N ILE A 67 5.51 3.58 -3.86
CA ILE A 67 5.57 2.48 -4.83
C ILE A 67 4.20 2.22 -5.44
N CYS A 68 3.14 2.16 -4.62
CA CYS A 68 1.77 1.96 -5.11
C CYS A 68 1.34 3.08 -6.06
N LEU A 69 1.61 4.34 -5.72
CA LEU A 69 1.29 5.48 -6.58
C LEU A 69 2.04 5.40 -7.91
N LEU A 70 3.36 5.16 -7.87
CA LEU A 70 4.17 5.07 -9.09
C LEU A 70 3.73 3.91 -9.97
N CYS A 71 3.50 2.72 -9.41
CA CYS A 71 3.07 1.55 -10.17
C CYS A 71 1.66 1.74 -10.73
N GLY A 72 0.70 2.15 -9.89
CA GLY A 72 -0.69 2.32 -10.29
C GLY A 72 -0.89 3.44 -11.31
N LEU A 73 -0.27 4.61 -11.11
CA LEU A 73 -0.36 5.72 -12.07
C LEU A 73 0.36 5.39 -13.38
N ALA A 74 1.57 4.83 -13.32
CA ALA A 74 2.32 4.49 -14.54
C ALA A 74 1.58 3.45 -15.38
N SER A 75 1.14 2.34 -14.78
CA SER A 75 0.37 1.30 -15.48
C SER A 75 -0.93 1.88 -16.08
N PHE A 76 -1.66 2.70 -15.31
CA PHE A 76 -2.86 3.36 -15.80
C PHE A 76 -2.60 4.29 -17.00
N LEU A 77 -1.51 5.09 -16.96
CA LEU A 77 -1.10 5.97 -18.07
C LEU A 77 -0.71 5.19 -19.33
N PHE A 78 -0.01 4.06 -19.17
CA PHE A 78 0.35 3.18 -20.29
C PHE A 78 -0.90 2.53 -20.91
N ASP A 79 -1.83 2.07 -20.08
CA ASP A 79 -3.09 1.46 -20.53
C ASP A 79 -4.03 2.47 -21.21
N LEU A 80 -3.97 3.74 -20.82
CA LEU A 80 -4.73 4.82 -21.47
C LEU A 80 -4.22 5.16 -22.89
N LYS A 81 -3.14 4.55 -23.36
CA LYS A 81 -2.46 4.85 -24.64
C LYS A 81 -2.01 6.31 -24.78
N LEU A 82 -1.80 7.01 -23.66
CA LEU A 82 -1.28 8.37 -23.67
C LEU A 82 0.20 8.43 -24.12
N LEU A 83 0.88 7.28 -24.13
CA LEU A 83 2.23 7.12 -24.64
C LEU A 83 2.23 6.22 -25.90
N PRO A 84 2.99 6.55 -26.96
CA PRO A 84 3.09 5.76 -28.19
C PRO A 84 3.97 4.51 -28.00
N VAL A 85 3.61 3.63 -27.06
CA VAL A 85 4.27 2.34 -26.84
C VAL A 85 3.55 1.22 -27.58
N LYS A 86 4.32 0.30 -28.20
CA LYS A 86 3.77 -0.90 -28.84
C LYS A 86 2.98 -1.70 -27.80
N LYS A 87 1.77 -2.17 -28.13
CA LYS A 87 0.87 -2.94 -27.24
C LYS A 87 1.58 -4.08 -26.48
N ILE A 88 2.51 -4.77 -27.16
CA ILE A 88 3.29 -5.88 -26.59
C ILE A 88 4.15 -5.39 -25.42
N ILE A 89 4.85 -4.26 -25.59
CA ILE A 89 5.74 -3.67 -24.59
C ILE A 89 4.93 -3.18 -23.37
N GLY A 90 3.77 -2.55 -23.62
CA GLY A 90 2.87 -2.10 -22.54
C GLY A 90 2.40 -3.26 -21.64
N SER A 91 2.05 -4.41 -22.23
CA SER A 91 1.60 -5.57 -21.48
C SER A 91 2.69 -6.18 -20.57
N TYR A 92 3.93 -6.23 -21.05
CA TYR A 92 5.07 -6.69 -20.23
C TYR A 92 5.43 -5.70 -19.11
N LEU A 93 5.34 -4.40 -19.38
CA LEU A 93 5.56 -3.36 -18.37
C LEU A 93 4.51 -3.40 -17.26
N GLY A 94 3.23 -3.52 -17.61
CA GLY A 94 2.15 -3.66 -16.62
C GLY A 94 2.35 -4.89 -15.73
N MET A 95 2.75 -6.04 -16.31
CA MET A 95 3.07 -7.23 -15.54
C MET A 95 4.30 -7.05 -14.64
N GLY A 96 5.31 -6.30 -15.11
CA GLY A 96 6.48 -5.92 -14.30
C GLY A 96 6.11 -5.06 -13.08
N PHE A 97 5.27 -4.04 -13.27
CA PHE A 97 4.78 -3.20 -12.17
C PHE A 97 3.93 -3.99 -11.17
N LEU A 98 3.12 -4.93 -11.66
CA LEU A 98 2.36 -5.83 -10.80
C LEU A 98 3.26 -6.70 -9.92
N ILE A 99 4.30 -7.31 -10.50
CA ILE A 99 5.27 -8.12 -9.75
C ILE A 99 5.99 -7.26 -8.70
N LEU A 100 6.41 -6.05 -9.08
CA LEU A 100 7.03 -5.09 -8.16
C LEU A 100 6.11 -4.73 -7.00
N PHE A 101 4.83 -4.45 -7.29
CA PHE A 101 3.81 -4.18 -6.29
C PHE A 101 3.61 -5.36 -5.34
N LEU A 102 3.55 -6.59 -5.84
CA LEU A 102 3.39 -7.79 -5.00
C LEU A 102 4.59 -8.03 -4.08
N ILE A 103 5.82 -7.81 -4.58
CA ILE A 103 7.02 -7.90 -3.74
C ILE A 103 6.99 -6.84 -2.64
N ALA A 104 6.68 -5.59 -2.99
CA ALA A 104 6.57 -4.50 -2.03
C ALA A 104 5.46 -4.77 -0.99
N TRP A 105 4.33 -5.35 -1.42
CA TRP A 105 3.23 -5.76 -0.56
C TRP A 105 3.65 -6.86 0.43
N MET A 106 4.42 -7.85 -0.03
CA MET A 106 4.95 -8.90 0.87
C MET A 106 5.87 -8.31 1.93
N ILE A 107 6.77 -7.40 1.55
CA ILE A 107 7.67 -6.71 2.50
C ILE A 107 6.86 -5.87 3.49
N PHE A 108 5.85 -5.14 3.01
CA PHE A 108 4.99 -4.32 3.85
C PHE A 108 4.21 -5.16 4.87
N ASN A 109 3.63 -6.29 4.44
CA ASN A 109 2.95 -7.22 5.33
C ASN A 109 3.88 -7.87 6.35
N ALA A 110 5.09 -8.25 5.93
CA ALA A 110 6.09 -8.79 6.84
C ALA A 110 6.44 -7.75 7.92
N ALA A 111 6.63 -6.49 7.54
CA ALA A 111 6.89 -5.40 8.48
C ALA A 111 5.71 -5.17 9.44
N MET A 112 4.46 -5.17 8.95
CA MET A 112 3.28 -5.10 9.82
C MET A 112 3.24 -6.24 10.82
N ARG A 113 3.54 -7.47 10.38
CA ARG A 113 3.54 -8.65 11.25
C ARG A 113 4.62 -8.57 12.32
N SER A 114 5.83 -8.11 11.97
CA SER A 114 6.91 -7.88 12.93
C SER A 114 6.54 -6.78 13.93
N GLY A 115 6.03 -5.64 13.46
CA GLY A 115 5.55 -4.59 14.34
C GLY A 115 4.43 -5.06 15.28
N LYS A 116 3.49 -5.89 14.81
CA LYS A 116 2.47 -6.46 15.70
C LYS A 116 3.08 -7.36 16.79
N LYS A 117 4.12 -8.14 16.46
CA LYS A 117 4.82 -8.98 17.45
C LYS A 117 5.56 -8.17 18.50
N ASP A 118 6.23 -7.09 18.07
CA ASP A 118 7.09 -6.29 18.94
C ASP A 118 6.28 -5.33 19.84
N TYR A 119 5.15 -4.83 19.33
CA TYR A 119 4.41 -3.75 19.97
C TYR A 119 3.04 -4.15 20.53
N PHE A 120 2.49 -5.34 20.24
CA PHE A 120 1.16 -5.75 20.72
C PHE A 120 1.25 -6.91 21.72
N SER A 121 0.33 -6.92 22.68
CA SER A 121 0.17 -8.04 23.62
C SER A 121 -0.35 -9.30 22.89
N PRO A 122 0.09 -10.51 23.25
CA PRO A 122 -0.45 -11.76 22.70
C PRO A 122 -1.97 -11.84 22.92
N LYS A 123 -2.67 -12.52 22.01
CA LYS A 123 -4.14 -12.64 22.07
C LYS A 123 -4.48 -13.49 23.29
N PRO A 124 -5.36 -13.06 24.22
CA PRO A 124 -5.86 -13.97 25.23
C PRO A 124 -6.56 -15.11 24.48
N LEU A 125 -6.20 -16.35 24.84
CA LEU A 125 -6.82 -17.57 24.33
C LEU A 125 -8.30 -17.63 24.70
#